data_AF-A0A6V7PSM8-F1
#
_entry.id   AF-A0A6V7PSM8-F1
#
_cell.length_a   1.000
_cell.length_b   1.000
_cell.length_c   1.000
_cell.angle_alpha   90.00
_cell.angle_beta   90.00
_cell.angle_gamma   90.00
#
_symmetry.space_group_name_H-M   'P 1'
#
loop_
_entity.id
_entity.type
_entity.pdbx_description
1 polymer ?
#
loop_
_entity_poly.entity_id
_entity_poly.type
_entity_poly.pdbx_seq_one_letter_code
_entity_poly.pdbx_strand_id
1 'polypeptide(L)'
;MSLSPMPLPPSPPYSPPLHPIAPSFPHLPTNTTTNNNYDASPQPHYFQWLSSHPPNSILYVSLGSFLPLSKQEVKELALGLKLSGHPFLWSMRTEEEDDDVAGVAGVGEKGMVVPWCEQSRVLCHPSVGGFLTHCGWNSTLEGLYAGVPMLTYPLGEVVAELVRKVMDLEDGESKEMRRRARELKEMCHRALEEEEEEGSSMRSIDAFVNDIVMHCKGGKRG
;
A
#
# COMPACT_ATOMS: atom_id res chain seq x y z
N MET A 1 -18.73 45.66 -1.97
CA MET A 1 -19.03 45.23 -0.59
C MET A 1 -17.91 44.30 -0.15
N SER A 2 -17.08 44.75 0.79
CA SER A 2 -15.93 43.97 1.29
C SER A 2 -16.42 43.04 2.39
N LEU A 3 -16.33 41.73 2.19
CA LEU A 3 -16.62 40.75 3.23
C LEU A 3 -15.40 40.67 4.15
N SER A 4 -15.50 41.27 5.33
CA SER A 4 -14.52 41.04 6.40
C SER A 4 -14.56 39.57 6.83
N PRO A 5 -13.42 38.91 7.07
CA PRO A 5 -13.40 37.52 7.49
C PRO A 5 -14.09 37.38 8.85
N MET A 6 -14.92 36.35 8.99
CA MET A 6 -15.52 35.99 10.28
C MET A 6 -14.41 35.64 11.28
N PRO A 7 -14.51 36.10 12.54
CA PRO A 7 -13.58 35.69 13.59
C PRO A 7 -13.71 34.18 13.83
N LEU A 8 -12.57 33.50 13.92
CA LEU A 8 -12.51 32.08 14.26
C LEU A 8 -13.13 31.85 15.65
N PRO A 9 -13.84 30.73 15.87
CA PRO A 9 -14.34 30.38 17.18
C PRO A 9 -13.17 30.23 18.17
N PRO A 10 -13.38 30.51 19.47
CA PRO A 10 -12.36 30.32 20.49
C PRO A 10 -11.90 28.86 20.50
N SER A 11 -10.59 28.63 20.59
CA SER A 11 -10.05 27.27 20.72
C SER A 11 -10.60 26.61 21.98
N PRO A 12 -10.99 25.32 21.93
CA PRO A 12 -11.48 24.62 23.11
C PRO A 12 -10.45 24.69 24.26
N PRO A 13 -10.90 24.71 25.52
CA PRO A 13 -10.03 24.91 26.69
C PRO A 13 -9.04 23.76 26.93
N TYR A 14 -9.13 22.68 26.15
CA TYR A 14 -8.26 21.53 26.23
C TYR A 14 -7.96 21.01 24.82
N SER A 15 -6.68 20.96 24.48
CA SER A 15 -6.21 20.22 23.30
C SER A 15 -5.69 18.88 23.82
N PRO A 16 -6.29 17.74 23.45
CA PRO A 16 -5.74 16.45 23.84
C PRO A 16 -4.33 16.28 23.25
N PRO A 17 -3.42 15.57 23.94
CA PRO A 17 -2.10 15.28 23.41
C PRO A 17 -2.22 14.46 22.12
N LEU A 18 -1.41 14.80 21.11
CA LEU A 18 -1.36 14.10 19.84
C LEU A 18 -0.17 13.14 19.83
N HIS A 19 -0.44 11.86 19.61
CA HIS A 19 0.56 10.79 19.58
C HIS A 19 0.61 10.15 18.19
N PRO A 20 1.61 10.46 17.35
CA PRO A 20 1.77 9.83 16.05
C PRO A 20 2.24 8.38 16.18
N ILE A 21 1.32 7.43 16.10
CA ILE A 21 1.60 5.98 16.26
C ILE A 21 1.76 5.23 14.93
N ALA A 22 1.67 5.92 13.80
CA ALA A 22 1.77 5.33 12.47
C ALA A 22 3.25 5.04 12.11
N PRO A 23 3.52 4.06 11.23
CA PRO A 23 2.55 3.25 10.53
C PRO A 23 2.17 1.98 11.32
N SER A 24 0.89 1.83 11.66
CA SER A 24 0.39 0.67 12.41
C SER A 24 -0.08 -0.44 11.46
N PHE A 25 0.64 -1.56 11.46
CA PHE A 25 0.33 -2.72 10.62
C PHE A 25 0.16 -3.97 11.48
N PRO A 26 -0.98 -4.69 11.40
CA PRO A 26 -1.16 -5.94 12.13
C PRO A 26 -0.27 -7.10 11.62
N HIS A 27 0.30 -6.97 10.42
CA HIS A 27 0.88 -8.09 9.66
C HIS A 27 2.18 -7.74 8.92
N LEU A 28 3.09 -7.00 9.56
CA LEU A 28 4.44 -6.87 8.99
C LEU A 28 5.06 -8.26 8.88
N PRO A 29 5.59 -8.68 7.71
CA PRO A 29 6.63 -9.69 7.71
C PRO A 29 7.79 -9.07 8.48
N THR A 30 7.95 -9.48 9.74
CA THR A 30 9.08 -9.06 10.57
C THR A 30 10.35 -9.52 9.85
N ASN A 31 11.34 -8.63 9.80
CA ASN A 31 12.67 -8.91 9.24
C ASN A 31 13.46 -9.91 10.10
N THR A 32 12.78 -10.67 10.96
CA THR A 32 13.34 -11.86 11.58
C THR A 32 13.73 -12.82 10.48
N THR A 33 15.03 -12.99 10.36
CA THR A 33 15.67 -14.21 9.88
C THR A 33 15.32 -15.36 10.84
N THR A 34 14.03 -15.64 11.02
CA THR A 34 13.54 -16.80 11.76
C THR A 34 13.42 -17.92 10.75
N ASN A 35 14.49 -18.71 10.69
CA ASN A 35 14.49 -20.14 10.41
C ASN A 35 13.14 -20.70 9.93
N ASN A 36 13.09 -20.95 8.62
CA ASN A 36 12.27 -21.94 7.90
C ASN A 36 11.60 -23.01 8.78
N ASN A 37 10.51 -22.72 9.49
CA ASN A 37 9.69 -23.78 10.10
C ASN A 37 8.24 -23.42 10.45
N TYR A 38 7.72 -22.24 10.08
CA TYR A 38 6.31 -21.89 10.33
C TYR A 38 5.40 -21.88 9.10
N ASP A 39 5.88 -22.23 7.91
CA ASP A 39 5.01 -22.33 6.73
C ASP A 39 5.17 -23.70 6.06
N ALA A 40 4.62 -24.73 6.71
CA ALA A 40 4.38 -26.02 6.07
C ALA A 40 3.09 -26.02 5.23
N SER A 41 2.41 -24.87 5.10
CA SER A 41 1.28 -24.72 4.20
C SER A 41 1.77 -24.47 2.78
N PRO A 42 1.15 -25.07 1.75
CA PRO A 42 1.50 -24.77 0.37
C PRO A 42 1.30 -23.27 0.13
N GLN A 43 2.37 -22.58 -0.29
CA GLN A 43 2.28 -21.19 -0.69
C GLN A 43 1.17 -21.01 -1.72
N PRO A 44 0.32 -19.96 -1.60
CA PRO A 44 -0.73 -19.70 -2.57
C PRO A 44 -0.17 -19.62 -3.99
N HIS A 45 -0.94 -20.11 -4.97
CA HIS A 45 -0.53 -20.14 -6.38
C HIS A 45 -0.04 -18.78 -6.90
N TYR A 46 -0.68 -17.68 -6.49
CA TYR A 46 -0.26 -16.33 -6.90
C TYR A 46 1.12 -15.95 -6.37
N PHE A 47 1.53 -16.46 -5.21
CA PHE A 47 2.84 -16.17 -4.64
C PHE A 47 3.95 -16.93 -5.38
N GLN A 48 3.67 -18.18 -5.77
CA GLN A 48 4.57 -18.96 -6.64
C GLN A 48 4.75 -18.29 -8.01
N TRP A 49 3.65 -17.76 -8.58
CA TRP A 49 3.69 -16.98 -9.81
C TRP A 49 4.52 -15.69 -9.67
N LEU A 50 4.42 -14.97 -8.55
CA LEU A 50 5.31 -13.83 -8.28
C LEU A 50 6.78 -14.28 -8.26
N SER A 51 7.09 -15.38 -7.58
CA SER A 51 8.45 -15.91 -7.47
C SER A 51 9.05 -16.40 -8.80
N SER A 52 8.24 -16.66 -9.83
CA SER A 52 8.74 -17.01 -11.17
C SER A 52 9.15 -15.81 -12.02
N HIS A 53 8.97 -14.58 -11.53
CA HIS A 53 9.25 -13.36 -12.28
C HIS A 53 10.52 -12.65 -11.79
N PRO A 54 11.26 -11.96 -12.69
CA PRO A 54 12.42 -11.16 -12.30
C PRO A 54 12.12 -10.10 -11.23
N PRO A 55 13.13 -9.63 -10.50
CA PRO A 55 12.99 -8.49 -9.60
C PRO A 55 12.43 -7.25 -10.31
N ASN A 56 11.57 -6.51 -9.62
CA ASN A 56 10.94 -5.27 -10.11
C ASN A 56 10.16 -5.37 -11.43
N SER A 57 9.71 -6.56 -11.84
CA SER A 57 9.04 -6.75 -13.15
C SER A 57 7.51 -6.79 -13.08
N ILE A 58 6.92 -6.96 -11.89
CA ILE A 58 5.47 -7.07 -11.69
C ILE A 58 4.88 -5.75 -11.23
N LEU A 59 3.80 -5.30 -11.89
CA LEU A 59 2.90 -4.30 -11.34
C LEU A 59 1.85 -4.98 -10.44
N TYR A 60 1.80 -4.62 -9.17
CA TYR A 60 0.68 -5.00 -8.31
C TYR A 60 -0.45 -3.98 -8.43
N VAL A 61 -1.70 -4.44 -8.51
CA VAL A 61 -2.89 -3.60 -8.70
C VAL A 61 -3.90 -3.92 -7.60
N SER A 62 -4.29 -2.92 -6.81
CA SER A 62 -5.34 -3.04 -5.79
C SER A 62 -6.03 -1.70 -5.56
N LEU A 63 -7.30 -1.62 -5.94
CA LEU A 63 -8.14 -0.43 -5.80
C LEU A 63 -9.00 -0.43 -4.52
N GLY A 64 -8.67 -1.32 -3.58
CA GLY A 64 -9.33 -1.42 -2.28
C GLY A 64 -10.76 -1.96 -2.36
N SER A 65 -11.39 -2.09 -1.20
CA SER A 65 -12.74 -2.64 -1.07
C SER A 65 -13.86 -1.59 -1.16
N PHE A 66 -13.52 -0.30 -1.05
CA PHE A 66 -14.49 0.79 -0.86
C PHE A 66 -14.62 1.71 -2.07
N LEU A 67 -13.85 1.49 -3.13
CA LEU A 67 -13.93 2.31 -4.32
C LEU A 67 -14.92 1.68 -5.32
N PRO A 68 -16.12 2.27 -5.50
CA PRO A 68 -17.06 1.75 -6.47
C PRO A 68 -16.57 2.10 -7.87
N LEU A 69 -15.99 1.12 -8.56
CA LEU A 69 -15.67 1.23 -9.98
C LEU A 69 -16.89 0.87 -10.81
N SER A 70 -17.18 1.67 -11.84
CA SER A 70 -18.08 1.25 -12.89
C SER A 70 -17.45 0.11 -13.71
N LYS A 71 -18.31 -0.72 -14.32
CA LYS A 71 -17.85 -1.78 -15.24
C LYS A 71 -16.98 -1.23 -16.38
N GLN A 72 -17.28 -0.01 -16.83
CA GLN A 72 -16.51 0.65 -17.88
C GLN A 72 -15.08 0.97 -17.41
N GLU A 73 -14.92 1.52 -16.21
CA GLU A 73 -13.59 1.81 -15.64
C GLU A 73 -12.76 0.54 -15.43
N VAL A 74 -13.39 -0.55 -14.97
CA VAL A 74 -12.71 -1.85 -14.83
C VAL A 74 -12.20 -2.37 -16.18
N LYS A 75 -13.02 -2.26 -17.25
CA LYS A 75 -12.63 -2.67 -18.61
C LYS A 75 -11.52 -1.79 -19.18
N GLU A 76 -11.56 -0.48 -18.96
CA GLU A 76 -10.51 0.44 -19.40
C GLU A 76 -9.20 0.17 -18.69
N LEU A 77 -9.23 -0.10 -17.38
CA LEU A 77 -8.06 -0.50 -16.62
C LEU A 77 -7.48 -1.83 -17.12
N ALA A 78 -8.33 -2.84 -17.33
CA ALA A 78 -7.93 -4.12 -17.91
C ALA A 78 -7.24 -3.95 -19.27
N LEU A 79 -7.83 -3.15 -20.15
CA LEU A 79 -7.27 -2.85 -21.47
C LEU A 79 -5.94 -2.10 -21.36
N GLY A 80 -5.85 -1.11 -20.47
CA GLY A 80 -4.62 -0.36 -20.22
C GLY A 80 -3.48 -1.24 -19.70
N LEU A 81 -3.78 -2.17 -18.78
CA LEU A 81 -2.82 -3.15 -18.27
C LEU A 81 -2.32 -4.05 -19.40
N LYS A 82 -3.23 -4.59 -20.23
CA LYS A 82 -2.86 -5.40 -21.40
C LYS A 82 -1.96 -4.64 -22.38
N LEU A 83 -2.35 -3.42 -22.73
CA LEU A 83 -1.61 -2.55 -23.67
C LEU A 83 -0.29 -2.02 -23.10
N SER A 84 -0.10 -2.05 -21.78
CA SER A 84 1.17 -1.71 -21.15
C SER A 84 2.26 -2.74 -21.46
N GLY A 85 1.87 -3.99 -21.75
CA GLY A 85 2.77 -5.10 -22.02
C GLY A 85 3.56 -5.62 -20.80
N HIS A 86 3.35 -5.03 -19.63
CA HIS A 86 4.01 -5.40 -18.38
C HIS A 86 3.23 -6.49 -17.64
N PRO A 87 3.91 -7.46 -17.00
CA PRO A 87 3.21 -8.43 -16.20
C PRO A 87 2.63 -7.82 -14.92
N PHE A 88 1.44 -8.28 -14.52
CA PHE A 88 0.70 -7.69 -13.42
C PHE A 88 -0.02 -8.74 -12.56
N LEU A 89 -0.15 -8.44 -11.26
CA LEU A 89 -1.04 -9.15 -10.34
C LEU A 89 -2.11 -8.18 -9.88
N TRP A 90 -3.39 -8.49 -10.16
CA TRP A 90 -4.51 -7.64 -9.81
C TRP A 90 -5.41 -8.32 -8.78
N SER A 91 -5.44 -7.74 -7.58
CA SER A 91 -6.40 -8.13 -6.54
C SER A 91 -7.71 -7.37 -6.75
N MET A 92 -8.74 -8.08 -7.21
CA MET A 92 -10.07 -7.54 -7.44
C MET A 92 -11.11 -8.59 -7.08
N ARG A 93 -12.12 -8.21 -6.28
CA ARG A 93 -13.28 -9.08 -6.08
C ARG A 93 -14.02 -9.18 -7.41
N THR A 94 -14.00 -10.36 -8.00
CA THR A 94 -14.72 -10.66 -9.24
C THR A 94 -16.13 -11.12 -8.91
N GLU A 95 -17.14 -10.53 -9.53
CA GLU A 95 -18.49 -11.08 -9.63
C GLU A 95 -18.60 -11.99 -10.87
N GLU A 96 -19.65 -12.80 -10.98
CA GLU A 96 -19.83 -13.74 -12.13
C GLU A 96 -19.82 -13.02 -13.50
N GLU A 97 -20.13 -11.73 -13.52
CA GLU A 97 -20.16 -10.90 -14.73
C GLU A 97 -18.78 -10.32 -15.11
N ASP A 98 -17.76 -10.53 -14.28
CA ASP A 98 -16.39 -10.01 -14.46
C ASP A 98 -15.45 -11.00 -15.19
N ASP A 99 -15.93 -12.17 -15.63
CA ASP A 99 -15.14 -13.10 -16.46
C ASP A 99 -14.66 -12.45 -17.77
N ASP A 100 -15.40 -11.46 -18.29
CA ASP A 100 -15.00 -10.64 -19.44
C ASP A 100 -13.73 -9.82 -19.12
N VAL A 101 -13.53 -9.40 -17.87
CA VAL A 101 -12.37 -8.59 -17.45
C VAL A 101 -11.08 -9.39 -17.52
N ALA A 102 -11.09 -10.66 -17.09
CA ALA A 102 -9.92 -11.52 -17.18
C ALA A 102 -9.52 -11.76 -18.65
N GLY A 103 -10.50 -11.94 -19.54
CA GLY A 103 -10.28 -12.04 -20.99
C GLY A 103 -9.73 -10.74 -21.60
N VAL A 104 -10.33 -9.59 -21.27
CA VAL A 104 -9.91 -8.27 -21.75
C VAL A 104 -8.50 -7.93 -21.28
N ALA A 105 -8.15 -8.25 -20.02
CA ALA A 105 -6.82 -8.01 -19.47
C ALA A 105 -5.74 -8.97 -20.01
N GLY A 106 -6.13 -10.04 -20.72
CA GLY A 106 -5.20 -11.06 -21.22
C GLY A 106 -4.60 -11.92 -20.11
N VAL A 107 -5.42 -12.25 -19.10
CA VAL A 107 -5.02 -13.11 -17.97
C VAL A 107 -4.59 -14.48 -18.50
N GLY A 108 -3.38 -14.91 -18.13
CA GLY A 108 -2.75 -16.15 -18.61
C GLY A 108 -1.50 -15.97 -19.47
N GLU A 109 -1.35 -14.83 -20.19
CA GLU A 109 -0.13 -14.55 -20.96
C GLU A 109 0.89 -13.73 -20.15
N LYS A 110 0.40 -12.69 -19.46
CA LYS A 110 1.24 -11.78 -18.66
C LYS A 110 0.58 -11.31 -17.36
N GLY A 111 -0.70 -11.59 -17.14
CA GLY A 111 -1.45 -11.11 -15.99
C GLY A 111 -2.05 -12.24 -15.15
N MET A 112 -2.19 -11.99 -13.85
CA MET A 112 -2.99 -12.81 -12.93
C MET A 112 -4.00 -11.94 -12.19
N VAL A 113 -5.26 -12.36 -12.16
CA VAL A 113 -6.31 -11.74 -11.35
C VAL A 113 -6.66 -12.69 -10.21
N VAL A 114 -6.74 -12.16 -8.99
CA VAL A 114 -7.11 -12.92 -7.80
C VAL A 114 -8.22 -12.19 -7.03
N PRO A 115 -9.17 -12.92 -6.43
CA PRO A 115 -10.24 -12.30 -5.64
C PRO A 115 -9.70 -11.58 -4.39
N TRP A 116 -8.59 -12.10 -3.85
CA TRP A 116 -7.91 -11.57 -2.67
C TRP A 116 -6.48 -12.11 -2.59
N CYS A 117 -5.57 -11.34 -1.98
CA CYS A 117 -4.22 -11.78 -1.63
C CYS A 117 -3.72 -11.10 -0.34
N GLU A 118 -2.65 -11.64 0.24
CA GLU A 118 -1.93 -11.04 1.36
C GLU A 118 -1.10 -9.84 0.86
N GLN A 119 -1.77 -8.69 0.70
CA GLN A 119 -1.22 -7.49 0.06
C GLN A 119 0.14 -7.05 0.63
N SER A 120 0.33 -7.08 1.96
CA SER A 120 1.61 -6.72 2.58
C SER A 120 2.77 -7.61 2.12
N ARG A 121 2.55 -8.93 2.03
CA ARG A 121 3.54 -9.90 1.52
C ARG A 121 3.78 -9.73 0.02
N VAL A 122 2.74 -9.45 -0.75
CA VAL A 122 2.86 -9.17 -2.19
C VAL A 122 3.72 -7.93 -2.41
N LEU A 123 3.42 -6.81 -1.73
CA LEU A 123 4.17 -5.56 -1.86
C LEU A 123 5.64 -5.72 -1.44
N CYS A 124 5.92 -6.57 -0.44
CA CYS A 124 7.30 -6.86 -0.03
C CYS A 124 8.02 -7.90 -0.92
N HIS A 125 7.35 -8.50 -1.90
CA HIS A 125 7.96 -9.50 -2.78
C HIS A 125 8.95 -8.86 -3.76
N PRO A 126 10.17 -9.39 -3.94
CA PRO A 126 11.21 -8.77 -4.78
C PRO A 126 10.82 -8.51 -6.23
N SER A 127 9.93 -9.34 -6.78
CA SER A 127 9.43 -9.20 -8.15
C SER A 127 8.44 -8.05 -8.34
N VAL A 128 7.86 -7.50 -7.27
CA VAL A 128 6.97 -6.34 -7.37
C VAL A 128 7.79 -5.08 -7.59
N GLY A 129 7.57 -4.45 -8.74
CA GLY A 129 8.27 -3.24 -9.18
C GLY A 129 7.43 -1.98 -9.10
N GLY A 130 6.12 -2.08 -8.87
CA GLY A 130 5.25 -0.92 -8.75
C GLY A 130 3.88 -1.30 -8.20
N PHE A 131 3.16 -0.29 -7.71
CA PHE A 131 1.86 -0.47 -7.09
C PHE A 131 0.83 0.51 -7.63
N LEU A 132 -0.16 0.02 -8.37
CA LEU A 132 -1.32 0.80 -8.77
C LEU A 132 -2.39 0.71 -7.68
N THR A 133 -2.72 1.85 -7.09
CA THR A 133 -3.59 1.92 -5.92
C THR A 133 -4.56 3.10 -5.95
N HIS A 134 -5.68 2.95 -5.27
CA HIS A 134 -6.63 4.04 -4.98
C HIS A 134 -6.19 4.94 -3.82
N CYS A 135 -5.03 4.66 -3.20
CA CYS A 135 -4.46 5.45 -2.09
C CYS A 135 -5.28 5.46 -0.80
N GLY A 136 -6.09 4.42 -0.54
CA GLY A 136 -6.64 4.18 0.78
C GLY A 136 -5.53 4.11 1.83
N TRP A 137 -5.78 4.65 3.03
CA TRP A 137 -4.73 4.89 4.03
C TRP A 137 -3.87 3.66 4.33
N ASN A 138 -4.48 2.49 4.55
CA ASN A 138 -3.76 1.25 4.81
C ASN A 138 -2.86 0.84 3.63
N SER A 139 -3.39 0.83 2.41
CA SER A 139 -2.62 0.50 1.20
C SER A 139 -1.46 1.47 0.99
N THR A 140 -1.68 2.77 1.26
CA THR A 140 -0.63 3.79 1.19
C THR A 140 0.49 3.48 2.17
N LEU A 141 0.15 3.20 3.43
CA LEU A 141 1.16 2.84 4.44
C LEU A 141 1.91 1.56 4.05
N GLU A 142 1.22 0.52 3.57
CA GLU A 142 1.86 -0.73 3.14
C GLU A 142 2.82 -0.51 1.95
N GLY A 143 2.44 0.35 1.00
CA GLY A 143 3.30 0.76 -0.11
C GLY A 143 4.55 1.51 0.36
N LEU A 144 4.40 2.42 1.33
CA LEU A 144 5.53 3.13 1.96
C LEU A 144 6.46 2.16 2.69
N TYR A 145 5.91 1.24 3.48
CA TYR A 145 6.69 0.22 4.19
C TYR A 145 7.46 -0.71 3.24
N ALA A 146 6.84 -1.10 2.11
CA ALA A 146 7.49 -1.91 1.10
C ALA A 146 8.55 -1.14 0.30
N GLY A 147 8.37 0.18 0.14
CA GLY A 147 9.24 1.06 -0.64
C GLY A 147 9.06 0.93 -2.14
N VAL A 148 7.83 0.67 -2.59
CA VAL A 148 7.49 0.51 -4.00
C VAL A 148 6.96 1.83 -4.59
N PRO A 149 7.28 2.16 -5.86
CA PRO A 149 6.69 3.32 -6.53
C PRO A 149 5.17 3.12 -6.71
N MET A 150 4.38 4.15 -6.42
CA MET A 150 2.92 4.08 -6.47
C MET A 150 2.33 4.90 -7.62
N LEU A 151 1.40 4.29 -8.36
CA LEU A 151 0.58 4.94 -9.37
C LEU A 151 -0.85 5.11 -8.82
N THR A 152 -1.28 6.36 -8.69
CA THR A 152 -2.50 6.69 -7.96
C THR A 152 -3.68 6.83 -8.92
N TYR A 153 -4.54 5.81 -8.96
CA TYR A 153 -5.83 5.82 -9.65
C TYR A 153 -5.83 6.38 -11.09
N PRO A 154 -5.01 5.84 -12.01
CA PRO A 154 -5.11 6.21 -13.42
C PRO A 154 -6.39 5.62 -14.03
N LEU A 155 -7.14 6.41 -14.79
CA LEU A 155 -8.33 5.97 -15.53
C LEU A 155 -8.19 6.30 -17.02
N GLY A 156 -8.87 5.52 -17.87
CA GLY A 156 -8.93 5.75 -19.31
C GLY A 156 -7.63 5.43 -20.07
N GLU A 157 -7.42 6.11 -21.19
CA GLU A 157 -6.38 5.79 -22.18
C GLU A 157 -4.94 5.96 -21.65
N VAL A 158 -4.75 6.71 -20.57
CA VAL A 158 -3.42 6.99 -20.00
C VAL A 158 -2.83 5.82 -19.20
N VAL A 159 -3.65 4.84 -18.81
CA VAL A 159 -3.21 3.71 -17.96
C VAL A 159 -1.99 3.01 -18.55
N ALA A 160 -2.01 2.71 -19.86
CA ALA A 160 -0.92 1.96 -20.50
C ALA A 160 0.40 2.74 -20.52
N GLU A 161 0.34 4.05 -20.79
CA GLU A 161 1.52 4.92 -20.83
C GLU A 161 2.12 5.11 -19.44
N LEU A 162 1.28 5.37 -18.44
CA LEU A 162 1.72 5.55 -17.07
C LEU A 162 2.35 4.28 -16.49
N VAL A 163 1.75 3.11 -16.76
CA VAL A 163 2.33 1.82 -16.35
C VAL A 163 3.68 1.60 -17.04
N ARG A 164 3.78 1.84 -18.36
CA ARG A 164 5.06 1.73 -19.08
C ARG A 164 6.13 2.63 -18.49
N LYS A 165 5.79 3.88 -18.19
CA LYS A 165 6.73 4.86 -17.62
C LYS A 165 7.20 4.45 -16.22
N VAL A 166 6.28 4.10 -15.32
CA VAL A 166 6.62 3.72 -13.93
C VAL A 166 7.39 2.40 -13.87
N MET A 167 7.13 1.47 -14.79
CA MET A 167 7.79 0.16 -14.82
C MET A 167 9.09 0.14 -15.63
N ASP A 168 9.37 1.17 -16.43
CA ASP A 168 10.67 1.34 -17.08
C ASP A 168 11.74 1.65 -16.02
N LEU A 169 12.72 0.76 -15.88
CA LEU A 169 13.81 0.93 -14.92
C LEU A 169 14.87 1.93 -15.39
N GLU A 170 14.88 2.29 -16.67
CA GLU A 170 15.83 3.23 -17.25
C GLU A 170 15.30 4.67 -17.31
N ASP A 171 13.98 4.85 -17.25
CA ASP A 171 13.32 6.15 -17.20
C ASP A 171 13.75 6.98 -15.98
N GLY A 172 14.02 8.27 -16.21
CA GLY A 172 14.52 9.16 -15.17
C GLY A 172 13.50 9.46 -14.07
N GLU A 173 12.22 9.60 -14.42
CA GLU A 173 11.16 9.83 -13.43
C GLU A 173 10.88 8.57 -12.60
N SER A 174 10.89 7.39 -13.23
CA SER A 174 10.80 6.10 -12.54
C SER A 174 11.96 5.89 -11.56
N LYS A 175 13.20 6.18 -11.98
CA LYS A 175 14.39 6.14 -11.11
C LYS A 175 14.22 7.04 -9.89
N GLU A 176 13.75 8.27 -10.09
CA GLU A 176 13.50 9.22 -9.01
C GLU A 176 12.36 8.75 -8.09
N MET A 177 11.27 8.22 -8.64
CA MET A 177 10.15 7.70 -7.86
C MET A 177 10.58 6.54 -6.97
N ARG A 178 11.38 5.60 -7.50
CA ARG A 178 11.96 4.48 -6.74
C ARG A 178 12.94 4.96 -5.67
N ARG A 179 13.74 5.99 -5.96
CA ARG A 179 14.64 6.61 -4.97
C ARG A 179 13.85 7.16 -3.79
N ARG A 180 12.80 7.96 -4.06
CA ARG A 180 11.92 8.50 -3.01
C ARG A 180 11.18 7.42 -2.25
N ALA A 181 10.69 6.39 -2.93
CA ALA A 181 10.02 5.26 -2.28
C ALA A 181 10.95 4.53 -1.31
N ARG A 182 12.24 4.36 -1.67
CA ARG A 182 13.25 3.82 -0.75
C ARG A 182 13.52 4.72 0.45
N GLU A 183 13.63 6.04 0.25
CA GLU A 183 13.82 6.97 1.37
C GLU A 183 12.64 6.94 2.35
N LEU A 184 11.41 6.92 1.82
CA LEU A 184 10.21 6.79 2.64
C LEU A 184 10.14 5.45 3.36
N LYS A 185 10.55 4.35 2.72
CA LYS A 185 10.70 3.05 3.37
C LYS A 185 11.66 3.12 4.54
N GLU A 186 12.86 3.67 4.35
CA GLU A 186 13.84 3.79 5.43
C GLU A 186 13.31 4.65 6.58
N MET A 187 12.60 5.73 6.29
CA MET A 187 11.93 6.54 7.31
C MET A 187 10.87 5.73 8.06
N CYS A 188 10.04 4.96 7.36
CA CYS A 188 9.03 4.10 7.96
C CYS A 188 9.64 3.02 8.85
N HIS A 189 10.71 2.35 8.40
CA HIS A 189 11.42 1.33 9.18
C HIS A 189 12.04 1.93 10.45
N ARG A 190 12.74 3.07 10.33
CA ARG A 190 13.30 3.78 11.51
C ARG A 190 12.24 4.23 12.51
N ALA A 191 11.06 4.64 12.04
CA ALA A 191 9.98 5.07 12.93
C ALA A 191 9.42 3.91 13.76
N LEU A 192 9.52 2.68 13.25
CA LEU A 192 9.07 1.43 13.86
C LEU A 192 10.18 0.64 14.56
N GLU A 193 11.41 1.16 14.58
CA GLU A 193 12.56 0.47 15.18
C GLU A 193 12.31 0.22 16.68
N GLU A 194 12.61 -0.98 17.15
CA GLU A 194 12.46 -1.38 18.55
C GLU A 194 13.83 -1.53 19.23
N GLU A 195 14.90 -1.70 18.46
CA GLU A 195 16.25 -1.94 18.96
C GLU A 195 17.14 -0.68 18.86
N GLU A 196 18.22 -0.65 19.66
CA GLU A 196 19.18 0.48 19.78
C GLU A 196 18.56 1.80 20.28
N GLU A 197 17.94 2.57 19.38
CA GLU A 197 17.23 3.82 19.66
C GLU A 197 15.78 3.66 19.21
N GLU A 198 14.90 3.43 20.18
CA GLU A 198 13.46 3.22 19.98
C GLU A 198 12.86 4.26 19.02
N GLY A 199 12.23 3.81 17.94
CA GLY A 199 11.67 4.64 16.90
C GLY A 199 10.61 5.62 17.40
N SER A 200 10.42 6.72 16.66
CA SER A 200 9.50 7.79 17.06
C SER A 200 8.07 7.34 17.30
N SER A 201 7.60 6.35 16.54
CA SER A 201 6.24 5.83 16.65
C SER A 201 6.09 4.91 17.86
N MET A 202 7.12 4.11 18.16
CA MET A 202 7.14 3.27 19.36
C MET A 202 7.13 4.11 20.64
N ARG A 203 7.97 5.17 20.69
CA ARG A 203 7.94 6.15 21.79
C ARG A 203 6.59 6.84 21.96
N SER A 204 5.92 7.13 20.84
CA SER A 204 4.59 7.73 20.84
C SER A 204 3.50 6.77 21.31
N ILE A 205 3.63 5.47 21.00
CA ILE A 205 2.76 4.42 21.54
C ILE A 205 2.94 4.32 23.05
N ASP A 206 4.18 4.29 23.54
CA ASP A 206 4.48 4.26 24.97
C ASP A 206 3.93 5.48 25.70
N ALA A 207 4.10 6.68 25.14
CA ALA A 207 3.51 7.90 25.69
C ALA A 207 1.98 7.82 25.75
N PHE A 208 1.34 7.33 24.69
CA PHE A 208 -0.10 7.16 24.63
C PHE A 208 -0.63 6.15 25.66
N VAL A 209 0.02 4.99 25.80
CA VAL A 209 -0.35 3.96 26.79
C VAL A 209 -0.19 4.51 28.20
N ASN A 210 0.90 5.23 28.47
CA ASN A 210 1.13 5.86 29.77
C ASN A 210 0.04 6.91 30.10
N ASP A 211 -0.36 7.74 29.14
CA ASP A 211 -1.45 8.72 29.33
C ASP A 211 -2.76 8.03 29.72
N ILE A 212 -3.12 6.94 29.04
CA ILE A 212 -4.32 6.14 29.37
C ILE A 212 -4.23 5.59 30.80
N VAL A 213 -3.11 4.94 31.14
CA VAL A 213 -2.90 4.31 32.45
C VAL A 213 -2.98 5.36 33.58
N MET A 214 -2.40 6.54 33.37
CA MET A 214 -2.41 7.62 34.36
C MET A 214 -3.80 8.21 34.55
N HIS A 215 -4.59 8.35 33.49
CA HIS A 215 -6.00 8.79 33.61
C HIS A 215 -6.87 7.74 34.33
N CYS A 216 -6.67 6.45 34.05
CA CYS A 216 -7.38 5.37 34.76
C CYS A 216 -7.02 5.30 36.25
N LYS A 217 -5.79 5.63 36.64
CA LYS A 217 -5.36 5.71 38.05
C LYS A 217 -5.81 7.01 38.75
N GLY A 218 -6.00 8.10 37.98
CA GLY A 218 -6.47 9.39 38.47
C GLY A 218 -7.96 9.42 38.86
N GLY A 219 -8.80 8.59 38.23
CA GLY A 219 -10.24 8.49 38.51
C GLY A 219 -10.64 7.78 39.81
N LYS A 220 -9.68 7.41 40.68
CA LYS A 220 -9.92 6.79 42.00
C LYS A 220 -9.62 7.71 43.19
N ARG A 221 -9.68 9.04 43.01
CA ARG A 221 -9.59 9.98 44.13
C ARG A 221 -10.77 10.95 44.12
N GLY A 222 -11.67 10.77 45.09
CA GLY A 222 -12.60 11.78 45.60
C GLY A 222 -13.94 11.82 44.93
#